data_AF-A0A8H3F6F3-F1
#
_entry.id   AF-A0A8H3F6F3-F1
#
_cell.length_a   1.000
_cell.length_b   1.000
_cell.length_c   1.000
_cell.angle_alpha   90.00
_cell.angle_beta   90.00
_cell.angle_gamma   90.00
#
_symmetry.space_group_name_H-M   'P 1'
#
loop_
_entity.id
_entity.type
_entity.pdbx_description
1 polymer ?
#
loop_
_entity_poly.entity_id
_entity_poly.type
_entity_poly.pdbx_seq_one_letter_code
_entity_poly.pdbx_strand_id
1 'polypeptide(L)'
;MSKDLADICRTNGVPVGDASDVADAVVRCATDETICGRALGVGAVKTIDMKDDLEGLNAGVVMKDYLEGEAKGFMLLFGLFAGTVGVRRLLKMFEKYNIKTTWFIPGHSLETFPEECAMIRDAGHEIGLHGYSHENPVKMTIEQQHAILDKTYKQLTEFCGKPPRGSVAPWWESSKEGSELMLKYGVEYDHSFSHHDCLPYYLRTGDKWTPIDYSKHPSHWMKPLEPGLETGLVEIPSNWYLDDLPPMMFIKKAPNSHGWVNPRDVEDLWRDHFDYFYREYDDFCFPVTIHPDVSGHPHVIFMLERLIEYISSKEGVQWVKMEDICDDFKSRNQPAKGALLPAEHRAILQDPDIQLQKS
;
A
#
# COMPACT_ATOMS: atom_id res chain seq x y z
N MET A 1 24.86 -32.96 -23.33
CA MET A 1 23.38 -32.86 -23.49
C MET A 1 22.83 -33.85 -24.52
N SER A 2 23.07 -33.70 -25.83
CA SER A 2 22.32 -34.48 -26.84
C SER A 2 22.62 -35.98 -26.89
N LYS A 3 23.83 -36.42 -26.49
CA LYS A 3 24.15 -37.86 -26.38
C LYS A 3 23.55 -38.50 -25.13
N ASP A 4 23.60 -37.79 -24.01
CA ASP A 4 23.31 -38.33 -22.68
C ASP A 4 21.83 -38.69 -22.52
N LEU A 5 20.93 -37.87 -23.08
CA LEU A 5 19.48 -38.15 -23.08
C LEU A 5 19.11 -39.41 -23.87
N ALA A 6 19.75 -39.65 -25.03
CA ALA A 6 19.40 -40.78 -25.89
C ALA A 6 19.66 -42.14 -25.21
N ASP A 7 20.70 -42.23 -24.38
CA ASP A 7 21.01 -43.45 -23.61
C ASP A 7 20.08 -43.61 -22.39
N ILE A 8 19.63 -42.51 -21.76
CA ILE A 8 18.59 -42.56 -20.71
C ILE A 8 17.27 -43.09 -21.29
N CYS A 9 16.82 -42.62 -22.45
CA CYS A 9 15.60 -43.11 -23.10
C CYS A 9 15.69 -44.61 -23.44
N ARG A 10 16.82 -45.05 -24.03
CA ARG A 10 17.06 -46.47 -24.34
C ARG A 10 17.07 -47.36 -23.11
N THR A 11 17.67 -46.91 -22.01
CA THR A 11 17.76 -47.68 -20.75
C THR A 11 16.39 -47.90 -20.10
N ASN A 12 15.42 -47.01 -20.36
CA ASN A 12 14.04 -47.12 -19.89
C ASN A 12 13.08 -47.73 -20.94
N GLY A 13 13.61 -48.31 -22.02
CA GLY A 13 12.81 -49.04 -23.02
C GLY A 13 12.01 -48.16 -23.99
N VAL A 14 12.26 -46.86 -24.04
CA VAL A 14 11.58 -45.93 -24.96
C VAL A 14 12.25 -45.99 -26.34
N PRO A 15 11.51 -46.28 -27.43
CA PRO A 15 12.06 -46.20 -28.79
C PRO A 15 12.38 -44.75 -29.17
N VAL A 16 13.48 -44.54 -29.89
CA VAL A 16 13.90 -43.22 -30.40
C VAL A 16 14.33 -43.42 -31.87
N GLY A 17 13.62 -42.79 -32.81
CA GLY A 17 13.86 -42.88 -34.25
C GLY A 17 14.76 -41.76 -34.77
N ASP A 18 14.42 -40.51 -34.50
CA ASP A 18 15.31 -39.36 -34.73
C ASP A 18 15.30 -38.31 -33.60
N ALA A 19 15.94 -37.16 -33.83
CA ALA A 19 16.11 -36.10 -32.85
C ALA A 19 14.80 -35.41 -32.43
N SER A 20 13.73 -35.47 -33.24
CA SER A 20 12.40 -34.95 -32.84
C SER A 20 11.75 -35.79 -31.75
N ASP A 21 11.94 -37.11 -31.77
CA ASP A 21 11.36 -38.03 -30.77
C ASP A 21 11.90 -37.79 -29.36
N VAL A 22 13.08 -37.17 -29.24
CA VAL A 22 13.72 -36.88 -27.94
C VAL A 22 12.90 -35.89 -27.12
N ALA A 23 12.23 -34.92 -27.76
CA ALA A 23 11.35 -33.98 -27.06
C ALA A 23 10.12 -34.69 -26.50
N ASP A 24 9.46 -35.51 -27.32
CA ASP A 24 8.27 -36.29 -26.95
C ASP A 24 8.58 -37.34 -25.88
N ALA A 25 9.76 -37.98 -25.95
CA ALA A 25 10.24 -38.90 -24.93
C ALA A 25 10.52 -38.22 -23.58
N VAL A 26 11.10 -37.01 -23.59
CA VAL A 26 11.31 -36.21 -22.37
C VAL A 26 9.97 -35.80 -21.75
N VAL A 27 9.00 -35.36 -22.54
CA VAL A 27 7.65 -35.03 -22.06
C VAL A 27 6.99 -36.25 -21.41
N ARG A 28 7.05 -37.43 -22.05
CA ARG A 28 6.47 -38.67 -21.50
C ARG A 28 7.13 -39.10 -20.18
N CYS A 29 8.46 -39.04 -20.09
CA CYS A 29 9.17 -39.32 -18.84
C CYS A 29 8.87 -38.32 -17.72
N ALA A 30 8.56 -37.06 -18.04
CA ALA A 30 8.17 -36.05 -17.07
C ALA A 30 6.73 -36.23 -16.54
N THR A 31 5.84 -36.85 -17.34
CA THR A 31 4.43 -37.08 -16.98
C THR A 31 4.13 -38.43 -16.30
N ASP A 32 5.11 -39.35 -16.21
CA ASP A 32 4.91 -40.66 -15.58
C ASP A 32 5.36 -40.63 -14.10
N GLU A 33 4.38 -40.51 -13.19
CA GLU A 33 4.61 -40.54 -11.73
C GLU A 33 5.38 -41.79 -11.27
N THR A 34 5.17 -42.93 -11.95
CA THR A 34 5.80 -44.21 -11.62
C THR A 34 7.31 -44.21 -11.88
N ILE A 35 7.77 -43.40 -12.84
CA ILE A 35 9.19 -43.23 -13.18
C ILE A 35 9.82 -42.22 -12.22
N CYS A 36 9.21 -41.03 -12.09
CA CYS A 36 9.76 -39.95 -11.28
C CYS A 36 9.88 -40.32 -9.79
N GLY A 37 8.83 -40.96 -9.23
CA GLY A 37 8.80 -41.35 -7.81
C GLY A 37 9.82 -42.41 -7.40
N ARG A 38 10.31 -43.24 -8.34
CA ARG A 38 11.29 -44.31 -8.05
C ARG A 38 12.74 -43.87 -8.14
N ALA A 39 13.02 -42.75 -8.81
CA ALA A 39 14.39 -42.34 -9.13
C ALA A 39 15.12 -41.61 -7.98
N LEU A 40 14.40 -40.95 -7.07
CA LEU A 40 14.99 -39.95 -6.15
C LEU A 40 14.81 -40.21 -4.66
N GLY A 41 13.70 -40.81 -4.20
CA GLY A 41 13.53 -41.20 -2.78
C GLY A 41 13.55 -40.04 -1.77
N VAL A 42 13.22 -38.81 -2.19
CA VAL A 42 13.19 -37.61 -1.34
C VAL A 42 11.74 -37.20 -1.04
N GLY A 43 11.45 -36.79 0.20
CA GLY A 43 10.14 -36.27 0.59
C GLY A 43 9.84 -34.86 0.06
N ALA A 44 8.55 -34.54 -0.07
CA ALA A 44 8.02 -33.20 -0.37
C ALA A 44 8.66 -32.50 -1.59
N VAL A 45 8.46 -33.07 -2.78
CA VAL A 45 8.78 -32.40 -4.05
C VAL A 45 8.01 -31.08 -4.15
N LYS A 46 8.73 -29.97 -4.29
CA LYS A 46 8.15 -28.69 -4.73
C LYS A 46 7.93 -28.76 -6.24
N THR A 47 6.77 -29.26 -6.66
CA THR A 47 6.41 -29.34 -8.07
C THR A 47 6.36 -27.94 -8.66
N ILE A 48 7.16 -27.71 -9.70
CA ILE A 48 7.07 -26.53 -10.57
C ILE A 48 6.40 -27.03 -11.84
N ASP A 49 5.08 -26.86 -11.92
CA ASP A 49 4.38 -27.04 -13.19
C ASP A 49 4.64 -25.82 -14.09
N MET A 50 4.67 -26.06 -15.40
CA MET A 50 4.81 -25.03 -16.44
C MET A 50 3.77 -25.22 -17.57
N LYS A 51 2.67 -25.91 -17.31
CA LYS A 51 1.49 -25.94 -18.19
C LYS A 51 0.41 -24.98 -17.72
N ASP A 52 -0.32 -24.44 -18.70
CA ASP A 52 -1.48 -23.59 -18.49
C ASP A 52 -2.64 -24.37 -17.88
N ASP A 53 -3.34 -23.76 -16.92
CA ASP A 53 -4.74 -24.07 -16.62
C ASP A 53 -5.47 -22.76 -16.28
N LEU A 54 -6.58 -22.51 -16.98
CA LEU A 54 -7.33 -21.24 -16.92
C LEU A 54 -8.85 -21.49 -17.00
N GLU A 55 -9.41 -22.30 -16.11
CA GLU A 55 -10.86 -22.47 -15.96
C GLU A 55 -11.38 -22.20 -14.53
N GLY A 56 -12.40 -21.34 -14.44
CA GLY A 56 -13.48 -21.46 -13.46
C GLY A 56 -13.23 -21.11 -11.99
N LEU A 57 -13.21 -19.83 -11.63
CA LEU A 57 -13.55 -19.35 -10.28
C LEU A 57 -14.28 -17.99 -10.33
N ASN A 58 -15.13 -17.70 -9.33
CA ASN A 58 -16.13 -16.62 -9.39
C ASN A 58 -16.11 -15.70 -8.15
N ALA A 59 -16.39 -14.41 -8.37
CA ALA A 59 -16.72 -13.33 -7.41
C ALA A 59 -15.62 -12.70 -6.51
N GLY A 60 -15.53 -11.35 -6.58
CA GLY A 60 -14.76 -10.46 -5.67
C GLY A 60 -13.23 -10.48 -5.86
N VAL A 61 -12.42 -9.42 -5.67
CA VAL A 61 -12.59 -7.99 -5.30
C VAL A 61 -11.32 -7.20 -5.74
N VAL A 62 -11.20 -5.90 -6.10
CA VAL A 62 -12.04 -4.78 -6.66
C VAL A 62 -11.05 -3.70 -7.19
N MET A 63 -11.41 -2.90 -8.21
CA MET A 63 -10.80 -1.56 -8.47
C MET A 63 -11.78 -0.68 -9.29
N LYS A 64 -12.69 0.05 -8.64
CA LYS A 64 -13.99 0.40 -9.27
C LYS A 64 -13.98 1.54 -10.30
N ASP A 65 -13.25 2.62 -10.03
CA ASP A 65 -13.37 3.94 -10.70
C ASP A 65 -12.89 4.03 -12.16
N TYR A 66 -12.50 2.91 -12.78
CA TYR A 66 -12.10 2.83 -14.19
C TYR A 66 -12.84 1.74 -14.99
N LEU A 67 -13.86 1.08 -14.42
CA LEU A 67 -14.36 -0.21 -14.93
C LEU A 67 -15.77 -0.18 -15.56
N GLU A 68 -15.85 0.38 -16.76
CA GLU A 68 -16.67 -0.21 -17.83
C GLU A 68 -15.84 -1.25 -18.63
N GLY A 69 -16.51 -2.26 -19.20
CA GLY A 69 -15.89 -3.29 -20.04
C GLY A 69 -15.16 -4.43 -19.29
N GLU A 70 -14.54 -5.31 -20.08
CA GLU A 70 -14.07 -6.66 -19.73
C GLU A 70 -12.93 -6.72 -18.69
N ALA A 71 -12.25 -5.60 -18.43
CA ALA A 71 -11.13 -5.53 -17.49
C ALA A 71 -11.48 -5.87 -16.02
N LYS A 72 -12.78 -6.04 -15.71
CA LYS A 72 -13.28 -6.40 -14.37
C LYS A 72 -12.72 -7.70 -13.81
N GLY A 73 -12.45 -8.72 -14.65
CA GLY A 73 -11.95 -10.01 -14.17
C GLY A 73 -10.47 -10.00 -13.75
N PHE A 74 -9.64 -9.14 -14.36
CA PHE A 74 -8.19 -9.18 -14.15
C PHE A 74 -7.77 -8.62 -12.79
N MET A 75 -8.17 -7.38 -12.47
CA MET A 75 -7.84 -6.75 -11.17
C MET A 75 -8.44 -7.49 -9.98
N LEU A 76 -9.54 -8.22 -10.21
CA LEU A 76 -10.25 -9.05 -9.25
C LEU A 76 -9.35 -10.10 -8.59
N LEU A 77 -8.49 -10.75 -9.39
CA LEU A 77 -7.60 -11.81 -8.94
C LEU A 77 -6.41 -11.26 -8.14
N PHE A 78 -5.94 -10.06 -8.48
CA PHE A 78 -4.87 -9.39 -7.75
C PHE A 78 -5.35 -8.89 -6.38
N GLY A 79 -6.54 -8.31 -6.26
CA GLY A 79 -7.08 -7.90 -4.96
C GLY A 79 -7.41 -9.07 -4.02
N LEU A 80 -7.85 -10.22 -4.56
CA LEU A 80 -7.95 -11.47 -3.77
C LEU A 80 -6.58 -11.95 -3.26
N PHE A 81 -5.55 -11.91 -4.12
CA PHE A 81 -4.19 -12.24 -3.74
C PHE A 81 -3.67 -11.29 -2.65
N ALA A 82 -3.88 -9.99 -2.81
CA ALA A 82 -3.47 -8.96 -1.86
C ALA A 82 -4.04 -9.22 -0.46
N GLY A 83 -5.37 -9.36 -0.37
CA GLY A 83 -6.06 -9.62 0.89
C GLY A 83 -5.66 -10.95 1.54
N THR A 84 -5.76 -12.07 0.80
CA THR A 84 -5.64 -13.42 1.39
C THR A 84 -4.20 -13.94 1.51
N VAL A 85 -3.28 -13.50 0.64
CA VAL A 85 -1.90 -14.00 0.56
C VAL A 85 -0.88 -12.90 0.83
N GLY A 86 -1.10 -11.69 0.32
CA GLY A 86 -0.23 -10.52 0.52
C GLY A 86 -0.14 -10.13 1.99
N VAL A 87 -1.29 -9.89 2.65
CA VAL A 87 -1.36 -9.58 4.08
C VAL A 87 -0.65 -10.65 4.92
N ARG A 88 -0.94 -11.94 4.69
CA ARG A 88 -0.36 -13.04 5.46
C ARG A 88 1.16 -13.18 5.28
N ARG A 89 1.70 -12.80 4.11
CA ARG A 89 3.16 -12.74 3.87
C ARG A 89 3.81 -11.54 4.55
N LEU A 90 3.20 -10.36 4.47
CA LEU A 90 3.68 -9.14 5.11
C LEU A 90 3.69 -9.28 6.64
N LEU A 91 2.61 -9.76 7.25
CA LEU A 91 2.55 -10.02 8.70
C LEU A 91 3.66 -10.98 9.15
N LYS A 92 3.90 -12.06 8.40
CA LYS A 92 5.00 -13.01 8.70
C LYS A 92 6.39 -12.36 8.57
N MET A 93 6.57 -11.44 7.62
CA MET A 93 7.81 -10.68 7.47
C MET A 93 8.00 -9.70 8.63
N PHE A 94 6.96 -8.95 9.02
CA PHE A 94 7.03 -8.06 10.18
C PHE A 94 7.25 -8.81 11.49
N GLU A 95 6.64 -9.99 11.67
CA GLU A 95 6.91 -10.90 12.79
C GLU A 95 8.38 -11.33 12.84
N LYS A 96 8.98 -11.74 11.71
CA LYS A 96 10.40 -12.14 11.60
C LYS A 96 11.36 -11.08 12.15
N TYR A 97 11.07 -9.79 11.96
CA TYR A 97 11.91 -8.68 12.42
C TYR A 97 11.36 -7.98 13.68
N ASN A 98 10.28 -8.49 14.29
CA ASN A 98 9.56 -7.88 15.42
C ASN A 98 9.14 -6.41 15.18
N ILE A 99 8.74 -6.09 13.95
CA ILE A 99 8.29 -4.74 13.55
C ILE A 99 6.78 -4.60 13.78
N LYS A 100 6.36 -3.42 14.25
CA LYS A 100 4.95 -2.97 14.20
C LYS A 100 4.81 -1.85 13.18
N THR A 101 3.65 -1.77 12.56
CA THR A 101 3.36 -0.88 11.44
C THR A 101 1.93 -0.34 11.54
N THR A 102 1.60 0.62 10.68
CA THR A 102 0.24 1.11 10.47
C THR A 102 -0.32 0.54 9.17
N TRP A 103 -1.60 0.18 9.17
CA TRP A 103 -2.33 -0.32 8.01
C TRP A 103 -3.53 0.58 7.73
N PHE A 104 -3.55 1.25 6.58
CA PHE A 104 -4.67 2.07 6.15
C PHE A 104 -5.66 1.17 5.40
N ILE A 105 -6.74 0.77 6.08
CA ILE A 105 -7.65 -0.29 5.60
C ILE A 105 -8.93 0.35 5.04
N PRO A 106 -9.21 0.22 3.73
CA PRO A 106 -10.50 0.63 3.17
C PRO A 106 -11.64 -0.17 3.80
N GLY A 107 -12.77 0.46 4.10
CA GLY A 107 -13.90 -0.23 4.73
C GLY A 107 -14.43 -1.43 3.92
N HIS A 108 -14.30 -1.41 2.59
CA HIS A 108 -14.58 -2.55 1.72
C HIS A 108 -13.62 -3.73 1.98
N SER A 109 -12.33 -3.46 2.17
CA SER A 109 -11.33 -4.49 2.44
C SER A 109 -11.60 -5.18 3.78
N LEU A 110 -12.03 -4.43 4.80
CA LEU A 110 -12.45 -5.01 6.08
C LEU A 110 -13.74 -5.86 5.97
N GLU A 111 -14.73 -5.46 5.17
CA GLU A 111 -15.92 -6.29 4.91
C GLU A 111 -15.61 -7.55 4.08
N THR A 112 -14.51 -7.54 3.29
CA THR A 112 -14.14 -8.65 2.39
C THR A 112 -13.18 -9.65 3.05
N PHE A 113 -12.20 -9.16 3.80
CA PHE A 113 -11.11 -9.95 4.40
C PHE A 113 -11.07 -9.80 5.93
N PRO A 114 -12.18 -10.09 6.65
CA PRO A 114 -12.25 -9.86 8.10
C PRO A 114 -11.31 -10.77 8.90
N GLU A 115 -10.92 -11.93 8.38
CA GLU A 115 -9.91 -12.79 9.03
C GLU A 115 -8.52 -12.14 8.97
N GLU A 116 -8.06 -11.74 7.79
CA GLU A 116 -6.75 -11.11 7.63
C GLU A 116 -6.69 -9.72 8.28
N CYS A 117 -7.79 -8.96 8.29
CA CYS A 117 -7.89 -7.72 9.07
C CYS A 117 -7.83 -7.99 10.59
N ALA A 118 -8.37 -9.12 11.07
CA ALA A 118 -8.24 -9.51 12.47
C ALA A 118 -6.80 -9.94 12.78
N MET A 119 -6.11 -10.64 11.87
CA MET A 119 -4.68 -10.93 12.01
C MET A 119 -3.83 -9.66 12.15
N ILE A 120 -4.12 -8.60 11.38
CA ILE A 120 -3.46 -7.28 11.50
C ILE A 120 -3.68 -6.68 12.91
N ARG A 121 -4.94 -6.58 13.33
CA ARG A 121 -5.34 -6.01 14.64
C ARG A 121 -4.73 -6.80 15.81
N ASP A 122 -4.87 -8.12 15.79
CA ASP A 122 -4.52 -9.00 16.91
C ASP A 122 -3.00 -9.21 17.02
N ALA A 123 -2.25 -9.00 15.94
CA ALA A 123 -0.79 -8.86 15.96
C ALA A 123 -0.31 -7.50 16.50
N GLY A 124 -1.21 -6.57 16.85
CA GLY A 124 -0.89 -5.29 17.51
C GLY A 124 -0.36 -4.20 16.57
N HIS A 125 -0.75 -4.23 15.29
CA HIS A 125 -0.50 -3.13 14.36
C HIS A 125 -1.55 -2.02 14.53
N GLU A 126 -1.24 -0.79 14.11
CA GLU A 126 -2.24 0.28 14.03
C GLU A 126 -3.13 0.08 12.79
N ILE A 127 -4.40 0.47 12.88
CA ILE A 127 -5.32 0.53 11.74
C ILE A 127 -5.85 1.96 11.58
N GLY A 128 -5.68 2.52 10.37
CA GLY A 128 -6.11 3.86 9.97
C GLY A 128 -7.13 3.86 8.82
N LEU A 129 -7.67 5.05 8.52
CA LEU A 129 -8.70 5.27 7.50
C LEU A 129 -8.13 5.27 6.07
N HIS A 130 -8.88 4.71 5.11
CA HIS A 130 -8.48 4.71 3.69
C HIS A 130 -9.69 4.70 2.71
N GLY A 131 -10.70 5.52 3.00
CA GLY A 131 -11.97 5.50 2.26
C GLY A 131 -12.73 4.18 2.40
N TYR A 132 -13.68 3.91 1.51
CA TYR A 132 -14.47 2.67 1.55
C TYR A 132 -14.03 1.70 0.44
N SER A 133 -14.24 2.03 -0.83
CA SER A 133 -13.85 1.28 -2.03
C SER A 133 -12.55 1.81 -2.69
N HIS A 134 -11.77 2.62 -1.98
CA HIS A 134 -10.67 3.42 -2.53
C HIS A 134 -11.15 4.44 -3.59
N GLU A 135 -12.24 5.16 -3.26
CA GLU A 135 -12.82 6.24 -4.08
C GLU A 135 -11.94 7.50 -4.04
N ASN A 136 -11.62 8.11 -5.19
CA ASN A 136 -10.80 9.33 -5.22
C ASN A 136 -11.62 10.56 -4.74
N PRO A 137 -11.19 11.27 -3.67
CA PRO A 137 -11.92 12.40 -3.09
C PRO A 137 -12.25 13.56 -4.04
N VAL A 138 -11.39 13.90 -5.01
CA VAL A 138 -11.64 15.05 -5.92
C VAL A 138 -12.77 14.79 -6.93
N LYS A 139 -13.26 13.55 -7.02
CA LYS A 139 -14.43 13.15 -7.83
C LYS A 139 -15.74 13.12 -7.03
N MET A 140 -15.69 13.36 -5.71
CA MET A 140 -16.83 13.16 -4.80
C MET A 140 -17.39 14.47 -4.24
N THR A 141 -18.71 14.54 -4.06
CA THR A 141 -19.35 15.64 -3.34
C THR A 141 -18.99 15.59 -1.85
N ILE A 142 -19.14 16.72 -1.15
CA ILE A 142 -18.92 16.80 0.31
C ILE A 142 -19.81 15.79 1.05
N GLU A 143 -21.05 15.60 0.59
CA GLU A 143 -22.00 14.61 1.12
C GLU A 143 -21.51 13.17 0.95
N GLN A 144 -20.92 12.83 -0.21
CA GLN A 144 -20.32 11.51 -0.46
C GLN A 144 -19.06 11.28 0.39
N GLN A 145 -18.18 12.28 0.47
CA GLN A 145 -16.98 12.23 1.33
C GLN A 145 -17.39 12.04 2.80
N HIS A 146 -18.44 12.74 3.26
CA HIS A 146 -18.98 12.59 4.61
C HIS A 146 -19.59 11.21 4.85
N ALA A 147 -20.45 10.70 3.96
CA ALA A 147 -21.05 9.38 4.12
C ALA A 147 -20.02 8.23 4.15
N ILE A 148 -18.93 8.36 3.38
CA ILE A 148 -17.83 7.40 3.37
C ILE A 148 -17.01 7.49 4.66
N LEU A 149 -16.62 8.69 5.09
CA LEU A 149 -15.85 8.86 6.33
C LEU A 149 -16.67 8.41 7.55
N ASP A 150 -17.97 8.74 7.59
CA ASP A 150 -18.86 8.34 8.67
C ASP A 150 -18.99 6.82 8.81
N LYS A 151 -19.25 6.11 7.70
CA LYS A 151 -19.31 4.65 7.70
C LYS A 151 -17.98 4.06 8.16
N THR A 152 -16.88 4.48 7.54
CA THR A 152 -15.55 3.87 7.75
C THR A 152 -15.01 4.14 9.15
N TYR A 153 -15.17 5.35 9.69
CA TYR A 153 -14.83 5.67 11.07
C TYR A 153 -15.60 4.81 12.06
N LYS A 154 -16.93 4.68 11.91
CA LYS A 154 -17.76 3.84 12.79
C LYS A 154 -17.35 2.37 12.70
N GLN A 155 -17.19 1.85 11.49
CA GLN A 155 -16.78 0.48 11.19
C GLN A 155 -15.41 0.13 11.81
N LEU A 156 -14.39 0.97 11.60
CA LEU A 156 -13.06 0.76 12.20
C LEU A 156 -13.08 0.92 13.72
N THR A 157 -13.86 1.88 14.25
CA THR A 157 -14.02 2.08 15.71
C THR A 157 -14.63 0.88 16.41
N GLU A 158 -15.63 0.24 15.78
CA GLU A 158 -16.24 -1.00 16.29
C GLU A 158 -15.26 -2.18 16.18
N PHE A 159 -14.62 -2.36 15.03
CA PHE A 159 -13.71 -3.47 14.76
C PHE A 159 -12.44 -3.46 15.62
N CYS A 160 -11.91 -2.28 15.93
CA CYS A 160 -10.67 -2.09 16.71
C CYS A 160 -10.93 -1.80 18.21
N GLY A 161 -12.16 -1.49 18.61
CA GLY A 161 -12.50 -1.03 19.95
C GLY A 161 -12.01 0.39 20.31
N LYS A 162 -10.96 0.90 19.64
CA LYS A 162 -10.50 2.31 19.61
C LYS A 162 -10.83 2.96 18.25
N PRO A 163 -11.11 4.27 18.18
CA PRO A 163 -11.24 4.96 16.90
C PRO A 163 -9.89 5.02 16.14
N PRO A 164 -9.90 5.10 14.81
CA PRO A 164 -8.69 5.34 14.02
C PRO A 164 -8.15 6.76 14.28
N ARG A 165 -6.82 6.88 14.42
CA ARG A 165 -6.13 8.18 14.64
C ARG A 165 -5.60 8.79 13.35
N GLY A 166 -5.24 7.94 12.38
CA GLY A 166 -4.65 8.31 11.10
C GLY A 166 -5.57 8.13 9.91
N SER A 167 -5.21 8.81 8.81
CA SER A 167 -5.84 8.72 7.50
C SER A 167 -4.79 8.66 6.37
N VAL A 168 -5.15 8.01 5.27
CA VAL A 168 -4.55 8.20 3.94
C VAL A 168 -5.68 8.43 2.94
N ALA A 169 -5.65 9.56 2.23
CA ALA A 169 -6.55 9.83 1.12
C ALA A 169 -6.31 8.83 -0.03
N PRO A 170 -7.34 8.13 -0.53
CA PRO A 170 -7.19 7.24 -1.68
C PRO A 170 -6.55 7.94 -2.89
N TRP A 171 -5.52 7.32 -3.48
CA TRP A 171 -4.69 7.90 -4.55
C TRP A 171 -3.90 9.18 -4.18
N TRP A 172 -3.76 9.52 -2.89
CA TRP A 172 -3.14 10.77 -2.41
C TRP A 172 -3.75 12.05 -2.99
N GLU A 173 -5.04 12.01 -3.30
CA GLU A 173 -5.80 13.13 -3.87
C GLU A 173 -6.74 13.69 -2.80
N SER A 174 -6.39 14.84 -2.23
CA SER A 174 -7.10 15.43 -1.09
C SER A 174 -8.03 16.59 -1.48
N SER A 175 -8.97 16.92 -0.58
CA SER A 175 -9.88 18.05 -0.70
C SER A 175 -9.81 18.91 0.55
N LYS A 176 -10.06 20.22 0.43
CA LYS A 176 -10.14 21.13 1.59
C LYS A 176 -11.22 20.66 2.56
N GLU A 177 -12.38 20.31 2.02
CA GLU A 177 -13.57 19.92 2.77
C GLU A 177 -13.36 18.58 3.49
N GLY A 178 -12.62 17.65 2.89
CA GLY A 178 -12.19 16.41 3.51
C GLY A 178 -11.24 16.65 4.69
N SER A 179 -10.27 17.56 4.55
CA SER A 179 -9.38 17.94 5.65
C SER A 179 -10.12 18.60 6.82
N GLU A 180 -11.05 19.51 6.55
CA GLU A 180 -11.92 20.11 7.58
C GLU A 180 -12.85 19.06 8.23
N LEU A 181 -13.27 18.04 7.49
CA LEU A 181 -14.08 16.94 8.00
C LEU A 181 -13.27 15.97 8.88
N MET A 182 -12.04 15.61 8.49
CA MET A 182 -11.15 14.77 9.29
C MET A 182 -10.92 15.35 10.71
N LEU A 183 -10.72 16.66 10.81
CA LEU A 183 -10.64 17.36 12.09
C LEU A 183 -11.89 17.12 12.95
N LYS A 184 -13.10 17.12 12.37
CA LYS A 184 -14.36 16.89 13.13
C LYS A 184 -14.50 15.46 13.67
N TYR A 185 -13.91 14.48 12.98
CA TYR A 185 -13.88 13.09 13.45
C TYR A 185 -12.81 12.83 14.53
N GLY A 186 -11.97 13.83 14.84
CA GLY A 186 -10.84 13.68 15.76
C GLY A 186 -9.67 12.93 15.15
N VAL A 187 -9.55 12.91 13.82
CA VAL A 187 -8.35 12.41 13.14
C VAL A 187 -7.18 13.32 13.53
N GLU A 188 -6.08 12.72 13.96
CA GLU A 188 -4.92 13.40 14.52
C GLU A 188 -3.79 13.58 13.52
N TYR A 189 -3.69 12.68 12.53
CA TYR A 189 -2.73 12.79 11.44
C TYR A 189 -3.25 12.27 10.09
N ASP A 190 -2.63 12.72 9.02
CA ASP A 190 -2.82 12.23 7.64
C ASP A 190 -1.44 11.88 7.02
N HIS A 191 -1.45 11.06 5.97
CA HIS A 191 -0.28 10.66 5.19
C HIS A 191 -0.63 10.68 3.69
N SER A 192 -0.90 11.88 3.17
CA SER A 192 -1.30 12.13 1.78
C SER A 192 -0.64 13.35 1.14
N PHE A 193 -0.06 14.27 1.91
CA PHE A 193 0.53 15.51 1.42
C PHE A 193 2.08 15.47 1.43
N SER A 194 2.69 16.08 0.41
CA SER A 194 4.14 16.10 0.20
C SER A 194 4.73 17.52 0.30
N HIS A 195 4.32 18.35 1.28
CA HIS A 195 4.96 19.67 1.49
C HIS A 195 6.35 19.55 2.16
N HIS A 196 6.68 18.37 2.67
CA HIS A 196 8.01 17.92 3.09
C HIS A 196 8.19 16.46 2.62
N ASP A 197 9.40 15.93 2.77
CA ASP A 197 9.82 14.58 2.40
C ASP A 197 10.10 13.63 3.60
N CYS A 198 10.66 14.15 4.70
CA CYS A 198 11.15 13.37 5.85
C CYS A 198 10.83 13.96 7.23
N LEU A 199 10.21 15.13 7.33
CA LEU A 199 9.81 15.74 8.61
C LEU A 199 8.28 15.89 8.71
N PRO A 200 7.64 15.47 9.82
CA PRO A 200 6.24 15.77 10.06
C PRO A 200 6.01 17.28 10.26
N TYR A 201 4.81 17.76 9.93
CA TYR A 201 4.42 19.16 10.08
C TYR A 201 2.93 19.31 10.41
N TYR A 202 2.50 20.49 10.85
CA TYR A 202 1.06 20.78 10.97
C TYR A 202 0.49 21.17 9.60
N LEU A 203 -0.58 20.50 9.16
CA LEU A 203 -1.15 20.70 7.83
C LEU A 203 -1.88 22.05 7.74
N ARG A 204 -1.57 22.84 6.71
CA ARG A 204 -2.37 23.99 6.28
C ARG A 204 -3.41 23.55 5.24
N THR A 205 -4.65 23.99 5.39
CA THR A 205 -5.79 23.58 4.54
C THR A 205 -6.43 24.78 3.83
N GLY A 206 -6.88 24.56 2.58
CA GLY A 206 -7.56 25.60 1.79
C GLY A 206 -6.65 26.65 1.15
N ASP A 207 -5.39 26.31 0.88
CA ASP A 207 -4.48 27.06 0.01
C ASP A 207 -5.08 27.27 -1.39
N LYS A 208 -4.74 28.39 -2.04
CA LYS A 208 -5.31 28.77 -3.34
C LYS A 208 -4.23 29.28 -4.28
N TRP A 209 -4.30 28.88 -5.54
CA TRP A 209 -3.55 29.48 -6.63
C TRP A 209 -4.51 29.93 -7.73
N THR A 210 -4.07 30.82 -8.62
CA THR A 210 -4.84 31.15 -9.83
C THR A 210 -4.33 30.29 -10.99
N PRO A 211 -5.13 29.38 -11.59
CA PRO A 211 -4.72 28.62 -12.76
C PRO A 211 -4.41 29.51 -13.97
N ILE A 212 -3.53 29.04 -14.84
CA ILE A 212 -3.21 29.69 -16.13
C ILE A 212 -4.45 29.62 -17.03
N ASP A 213 -4.87 30.76 -17.57
CA ASP A 213 -6.01 30.87 -18.48
C ASP A 213 -5.62 31.68 -19.72
N TYR A 214 -5.14 30.98 -20.75
CA TYR A 214 -4.66 31.59 -22.00
C TYR A 214 -5.69 32.44 -22.77
N SER A 215 -6.96 32.49 -22.35
CA SER A 215 -7.96 33.43 -22.90
C SER A 215 -7.83 34.86 -22.35
N LYS A 216 -7.06 35.07 -21.27
CA LYS A 216 -6.92 36.34 -20.55
C LYS A 216 -5.52 36.93 -20.66
N HIS A 217 -5.36 38.17 -20.22
CA HIS A 217 -4.04 38.80 -20.07
C HIS A 217 -3.27 38.16 -18.88
N PRO A 218 -1.94 37.93 -18.98
CA PRO A 218 -1.17 37.21 -17.96
C PRO A 218 -1.26 37.74 -16.53
N SER A 219 -1.54 39.03 -16.35
CA SER A 219 -1.79 39.62 -15.02
C SER A 219 -3.01 39.05 -14.29
N HIS A 220 -3.81 38.18 -14.92
CA HIS A 220 -4.85 37.40 -14.25
C HIS A 220 -4.26 36.32 -13.32
N TRP A 221 -3.25 35.58 -13.80
CA TRP A 221 -2.68 34.41 -13.13
C TRP A 221 -1.22 34.58 -12.65
N MET A 222 -0.51 35.63 -13.06
CA MET A 222 0.79 36.00 -12.49
C MET A 222 0.62 36.55 -11.06
N LYS A 223 0.36 35.64 -10.12
CA LYS A 223 0.14 35.88 -8.68
C LYS A 223 0.83 34.77 -7.87
N PRO A 224 1.24 35.04 -6.62
CA PRO A 224 1.67 33.98 -5.71
C PRO A 224 0.49 33.07 -5.32
N LEU A 225 0.81 31.93 -4.71
CA LEU A 225 -0.15 31.15 -3.93
C LEU A 225 -0.59 31.94 -2.69
N GLU A 226 -1.89 31.88 -2.38
CA GLU A 226 -2.49 32.42 -1.16
C GLU A 226 -2.58 31.27 -0.13
N PRO A 227 -1.88 31.35 1.02
CA PRO A 227 -1.95 30.31 2.05
C PRO A 227 -3.32 30.31 2.75
N GLY A 228 -3.81 29.11 3.08
CA GLY A 228 -5.06 28.85 3.78
C GLY A 228 -4.95 28.92 5.30
N LEU A 229 -5.65 28.02 5.99
CA LEU A 229 -5.75 27.95 7.45
C LEU A 229 -4.84 26.86 8.01
N GLU A 230 -3.96 27.22 8.94
CA GLU A 230 -3.19 26.25 9.72
C GLU A 230 -4.14 25.39 10.58
N THR A 231 -3.77 24.13 10.82
CA THR A 231 -4.58 23.18 11.61
C THR A 231 -3.75 22.47 12.69
N GLY A 232 -4.41 21.71 13.57
CA GLY A 232 -3.77 20.78 14.49
C GLY A 232 -3.65 19.34 13.97
N LEU A 233 -3.98 19.10 12.69
CA LEU A 233 -3.73 17.83 12.02
C LEU A 233 -2.24 17.73 11.69
N VAL A 234 -1.60 16.62 12.07
CA VAL A 234 -0.20 16.35 11.71
C VAL A 234 -0.15 15.70 10.33
N GLU A 235 0.69 16.19 9.44
CA GLU A 235 1.09 15.41 8.27
C GLU A 235 2.31 14.57 8.62
N ILE A 236 2.27 13.28 8.28
CA ILE A 236 3.47 12.44 8.14
C ILE A 236 3.67 12.26 6.63
N PRO A 237 4.66 12.92 6.01
CA PRO A 237 4.62 13.21 4.58
C PRO A 237 4.48 11.98 3.67
N SER A 238 3.62 12.08 2.65
CA SER A 238 3.56 11.11 1.55
C SER A 238 4.68 11.38 0.55
N ASN A 239 5.21 10.33 -0.10
CA ASN A 239 6.31 10.48 -1.05
C ASN A 239 6.25 9.42 -2.16
N TRP A 240 6.04 9.85 -3.41
CA TRP A 240 6.03 8.99 -4.60
C TRP A 240 7.34 8.25 -4.87
N TYR A 241 8.46 8.69 -4.29
CA TYR A 241 9.74 7.97 -4.36
C TYR A 241 9.87 6.86 -3.31
N LEU A 242 8.93 6.76 -2.35
CA LEU A 242 8.88 5.75 -1.27
C LEU A 242 7.58 4.91 -1.33
N ASP A 243 6.98 4.77 -2.51
CA ASP A 243 5.77 3.97 -2.78
C ASP A 243 6.10 2.77 -3.70
N ASP A 244 5.61 1.58 -3.35
CA ASP A 244 5.81 0.36 -4.13
C ASP A 244 4.90 0.23 -5.36
N LEU A 245 3.74 0.88 -5.37
CA LEU A 245 2.68 0.60 -6.35
C LEU A 245 2.95 1.19 -7.75
N PRO A 246 3.26 2.49 -7.94
CA PRO A 246 3.53 3.06 -9.26
C PRO A 246 4.67 2.37 -10.05
N PRO A 247 5.83 2.00 -9.46
CA PRO A 247 6.90 1.34 -10.20
C PRO A 247 6.60 -0.14 -10.48
N MET A 248 5.95 -0.86 -9.55
CA MET A 248 5.89 -2.34 -9.57
C MET A 248 4.47 -2.94 -9.75
N MET A 249 3.39 -2.14 -9.83
CA MET A 249 2.06 -2.62 -10.28
C MET A 249 1.79 -2.34 -11.77
N PHE A 250 1.44 -3.39 -12.53
CA PHE A 250 0.99 -3.24 -13.92
C PHE A 250 -0.55 -3.08 -14.01
N ILE A 251 -0.98 -1.90 -14.46
CA ILE A 251 -2.39 -1.46 -14.51
C ILE A 251 -2.76 -1.18 -15.97
N LYS A 252 -3.35 -2.19 -16.63
CA LYS A 252 -3.71 -2.21 -18.08
C LYS A 252 -4.51 -1.00 -18.61
N LYS A 253 -5.15 -0.22 -17.73
CA LYS A 253 -5.96 0.96 -18.09
C LYS A 253 -5.29 2.31 -17.80
N ALA A 254 -4.16 2.35 -17.08
CA ALA A 254 -3.43 3.58 -16.81
C ALA A 254 -2.35 3.77 -17.89
N PRO A 255 -2.39 4.84 -18.72
CA PRO A 255 -1.43 5.05 -19.81
C PRO A 255 -0.01 5.36 -19.30
N ASN A 256 0.13 5.67 -18.01
CA ASN A 256 1.36 5.93 -17.27
C ASN A 256 1.76 4.74 -16.36
N SER A 257 1.20 3.53 -16.55
CA SER A 257 1.56 2.38 -15.74
C SER A 257 2.96 1.84 -16.08
N HIS A 258 3.71 1.48 -15.04
CA HIS A 258 4.94 0.71 -15.15
C HIS A 258 4.68 -0.78 -14.87
N GLY A 259 4.93 -1.26 -13.65
CA GLY A 259 4.74 -2.66 -13.27
C GLY A 259 5.89 -3.61 -13.63
N TRP A 260 7.01 -3.07 -14.12
CA TRP A 260 8.18 -3.83 -14.58
C TRP A 260 9.50 -3.18 -14.17
N VAL A 261 9.49 -2.19 -13.26
CA VAL A 261 10.71 -1.66 -12.65
C VAL A 261 11.33 -2.76 -11.78
N ASN A 262 12.65 -2.94 -11.87
CA ASN A 262 13.36 -3.94 -11.10
C ASN A 262 13.33 -3.57 -9.61
N PRO A 263 12.89 -4.47 -8.69
CA PRO A 263 12.87 -4.18 -7.26
C PRO A 263 14.22 -3.77 -6.67
N ARG A 264 15.35 -4.15 -7.30
CA ARG A 264 16.68 -3.68 -6.83
C ARG A 264 16.93 -2.20 -7.11
N ASP A 265 16.37 -1.68 -8.20
CA ASP A 265 16.52 -0.27 -8.57
C ASP A 265 15.66 0.59 -7.61
N VAL A 266 14.51 0.06 -7.16
CA VAL A 266 13.67 0.65 -6.10
C VAL A 266 14.34 0.57 -4.73
N GLU A 267 14.94 -0.59 -4.38
CA GLU A 267 15.72 -0.78 -3.15
C GLU A 267 16.86 0.24 -3.03
N ASP A 268 17.67 0.41 -4.08
CA ASP A 268 18.78 1.36 -4.07
C ASP A 268 18.27 2.81 -4.04
N LEU A 269 17.18 3.15 -4.73
CA LEU A 269 16.52 4.48 -4.62
C LEU A 269 16.08 4.78 -3.18
N TRP A 270 15.47 3.81 -2.49
CA TRP A 270 15.00 3.97 -1.11
C TRP A 270 16.17 4.04 -0.11
N ARG A 271 17.25 3.27 -0.36
CA ARG A 271 18.48 3.34 0.43
C ARG A 271 19.21 4.67 0.27
N ASP A 272 19.25 5.23 -0.94
CA ASP A 272 19.84 6.56 -1.20
C ASP A 272 19.06 7.68 -0.49
N HIS A 273 17.72 7.62 -0.46
CA HIS A 273 16.91 8.55 0.34
C HIS A 273 17.21 8.41 1.83
N PHE A 274 17.21 7.18 2.36
CA PHE A 274 17.53 6.94 3.77
C PHE A 274 18.93 7.45 4.14
N ASP A 275 19.95 7.14 3.34
CA ASP A 275 21.33 7.56 3.60
C ASP A 275 21.57 9.06 3.40
N TYR A 276 20.71 9.75 2.65
CA TYR A 276 20.69 11.21 2.61
C TYR A 276 20.11 11.77 3.92
N PHE A 277 18.92 11.33 4.33
CA PHE A 277 18.28 11.82 5.56
C PHE A 277 19.12 11.51 6.80
N TYR A 278 19.64 10.29 6.91
CA TYR A 278 20.52 9.84 8.00
C TYR A 278 21.88 10.57 8.07
N ARG A 279 22.27 11.30 7.02
CA ARG A 279 23.51 12.11 6.99
C ARG A 279 23.27 13.59 7.32
N GLU A 280 22.12 14.14 6.92
CA GLU A 280 21.85 15.59 6.96
C GLU A 280 20.92 16.00 8.12
N TYR A 281 20.22 15.05 8.77
CA TYR A 281 19.23 15.32 9.82
C TYR A 281 19.56 14.55 11.11
N ASP A 282 19.60 15.26 12.25
CA ASP A 282 19.75 14.64 13.58
C ASP A 282 18.52 13.78 13.98
N ASP A 283 17.38 14.04 13.34
CA ASP A 283 16.08 13.40 13.60
C ASP A 283 15.18 13.54 12.35
N PHE A 284 14.52 12.45 11.94
CA PHE A 284 13.65 12.38 10.77
C PHE A 284 12.71 11.17 10.83
N CYS A 285 11.61 11.21 10.08
CA CYS A 285 10.76 10.05 9.81
C CYS A 285 11.01 9.50 8.40
N PHE A 286 10.84 8.19 8.22
CA PHE A 286 11.00 7.51 6.93
C PHE A 286 9.75 6.68 6.58
N PRO A 287 8.62 7.33 6.23
CA PRO A 287 7.35 6.66 5.97
C PRO A 287 7.37 5.98 4.58
N VAL A 288 7.69 4.69 4.56
CA VAL A 288 7.63 3.87 3.33
C VAL A 288 6.21 3.34 3.14
N THR A 289 5.63 3.62 1.97
CA THR A 289 4.28 3.18 1.57
C THR A 289 4.38 1.86 0.83
N ILE A 290 3.65 0.83 1.29
CA ILE A 290 3.62 -0.47 0.63
C ILE A 290 2.22 -1.06 0.57
N HIS A 291 1.94 -1.81 -0.49
CA HIS A 291 0.64 -2.43 -0.74
C HIS A 291 0.74 -3.96 -0.70
N PRO A 292 -0.18 -4.70 -0.07
CA PRO A 292 -0.20 -6.17 -0.11
C PRO A 292 -0.29 -6.73 -1.54
N ASP A 293 -0.84 -5.96 -2.46
CA ASP A 293 -0.93 -6.19 -3.90
C ASP A 293 0.44 -6.26 -4.61
N VAL A 294 1.46 -5.60 -4.07
CA VAL A 294 2.81 -5.51 -4.65
C VAL A 294 3.85 -6.10 -3.70
N SER A 295 3.99 -5.54 -2.50
CA SER A 295 4.89 -6.06 -1.46
C SER A 295 4.50 -7.44 -0.92
N GLY A 296 3.31 -7.96 -1.24
CA GLY A 296 2.97 -9.37 -1.05
C GLY A 296 3.69 -10.35 -2.00
N HIS A 297 4.30 -9.88 -3.10
CA HIS A 297 5.01 -10.73 -4.07
C HIS A 297 6.43 -11.10 -3.58
N PRO A 298 6.93 -12.33 -3.86
CA PRO A 298 8.15 -12.83 -3.23
C PRO A 298 9.42 -12.02 -3.53
N HIS A 299 9.51 -11.40 -4.71
CA HIS A 299 10.65 -10.57 -5.09
C HIS A 299 10.66 -9.22 -4.35
N VAL A 300 9.48 -8.67 -4.00
CA VAL A 300 9.36 -7.45 -3.19
C VAL A 300 9.48 -7.77 -1.70
N ILE A 301 8.98 -8.91 -1.21
CA ILE A 301 9.30 -9.39 0.15
C ILE A 301 10.83 -9.42 0.34
N PHE A 302 11.58 -10.06 -0.56
CA PHE A 302 13.05 -10.06 -0.46
C PHE A 302 13.69 -8.67 -0.61
N MET A 303 13.04 -7.71 -1.28
CA MET A 303 13.47 -6.30 -1.34
C MET A 303 13.36 -5.65 0.04
N LEU A 304 12.20 -5.79 0.68
CA LEU A 304 11.93 -5.28 2.02
C LEU A 304 12.79 -5.96 3.08
N GLU A 305 13.04 -7.27 2.99
CA GLU A 305 13.95 -7.97 3.92
C GLU A 305 15.36 -7.34 3.91
N ARG A 306 15.91 -7.04 2.72
CA ARG A 306 17.23 -6.37 2.60
C ARG A 306 17.20 -4.92 3.07
N LEU A 307 16.14 -4.18 2.76
CA LEU A 307 15.95 -2.80 3.22
C LEU A 307 15.87 -2.73 4.75
N ILE A 308 15.08 -3.61 5.38
CA ILE A 308 14.92 -3.71 6.82
C ILE A 308 16.26 -4.06 7.48
N GLU A 309 16.99 -5.04 6.94
CA GLU A 309 18.33 -5.40 7.42
C GLU A 309 19.35 -4.25 7.27
N TYR A 310 19.25 -3.47 6.19
CA TYR A 310 20.10 -2.29 5.96
C TYR A 310 19.80 -1.16 6.96
N ILE A 311 18.52 -0.76 7.07
CA ILE A 311 18.08 0.33 7.95
C ILE A 311 18.30 -0.03 9.43
N SER A 312 18.02 -1.28 9.83
CA SER A 312 18.23 -1.75 11.20
C SER A 312 19.71 -1.91 11.60
N SER A 313 20.66 -1.75 10.66
CA SER A 313 22.10 -1.76 10.96
C SER A 313 22.64 -0.41 11.45
N LYS A 314 21.80 0.63 11.44
CA LYS A 314 22.16 2.04 11.67
C LYS A 314 21.84 2.43 13.12
N GLU A 315 22.74 3.18 13.76
CA GLU A 315 22.55 3.64 15.14
C GLU A 315 21.41 4.68 15.21
N GLY A 316 20.61 4.66 16.29
CA GLY A 316 19.49 5.58 16.51
C GLY A 316 18.15 5.18 15.88
N VAL A 317 18.14 4.28 14.89
CA VAL A 317 16.92 3.85 14.19
C VAL A 317 15.93 3.13 15.12
N GLN A 318 14.64 3.47 14.99
CA GLN A 318 13.53 2.81 15.68
C GLN A 318 12.39 2.50 14.69
N TRP A 319 11.82 1.29 14.77
CA TRP A 319 10.64 0.91 13.99
C TRP A 319 9.38 1.15 14.83
N VAL A 320 8.51 2.05 14.35
CA VAL A 320 7.35 2.57 15.09
C VAL A 320 6.10 2.64 14.20
N LYS A 321 4.92 2.81 14.80
CA LYS A 321 3.65 3.07 14.08
C LYS A 321 3.52 4.57 13.82
N MET A 322 2.71 4.97 12.84
CA MET A 322 2.48 6.38 12.53
C MET A 322 1.76 7.12 13.68
N GLU A 323 0.91 6.47 14.48
CA GLU A 323 0.40 7.08 15.72
C GLU A 323 1.51 7.45 16.71
N ASP A 324 2.62 6.71 16.75
CA ASP A 324 3.75 6.99 17.67
C ASP A 324 4.57 8.20 17.16
N ILE A 325 4.73 8.34 15.84
CA ILE A 325 5.36 9.51 15.20
C ILE A 325 4.53 10.77 15.45
N CYS A 326 3.21 10.66 15.33
CA CYS A 326 2.28 11.76 15.63
C CYS A 326 2.35 12.21 17.09
N ASP A 327 2.38 11.26 18.04
CA ASP A 327 2.50 11.56 19.47
C ASP A 327 3.84 12.23 19.83
N ASP A 328 4.96 11.73 19.30
CA ASP A 328 6.26 12.37 19.52
C ASP A 328 6.30 13.80 18.93
N PHE A 329 5.88 13.98 17.68
CA PHE A 329 5.85 15.30 17.05
C PHE A 329 5.00 16.30 17.86
N LYS A 330 3.81 15.88 18.33
CA LYS A 330 2.91 16.68 19.17
C LYS A 330 3.43 16.91 20.59
N SER A 331 4.36 16.10 21.08
CA SER A 331 5.02 16.33 22.37
C SER A 331 6.09 17.43 22.30
N ARG A 332 6.66 17.65 21.11
CA ARG A 332 7.77 18.59 20.86
C ARG A 332 7.33 19.90 20.19
N ASN A 333 6.18 19.89 19.50
CA ASN A 333 5.66 21.03 18.71
C ASN A 333 4.27 21.47 19.21
N GLN A 334 3.84 22.68 18.81
CA GLN A 334 2.49 23.18 19.07
C GLN A 334 1.89 23.77 17.77
N PRO A 335 0.57 23.62 17.53
CA PRO A 335 -0.10 24.25 16.39
C PRO A 335 0.05 25.77 16.40
N ALA A 336 0.09 26.38 15.22
CA ALA A 336 0.16 27.84 15.09
C ALA A 336 -1.08 28.52 15.70
N LYS A 337 -0.90 29.58 16.50
CA LYS A 337 -2.01 30.26 17.18
C LYS A 337 -3.14 30.66 16.21
N GLY A 338 -4.37 30.27 16.52
CA GLY A 338 -5.56 30.40 15.69
C GLY A 338 -5.83 29.23 14.74
N ALA A 339 -5.00 28.18 14.75
CA ALA A 339 -5.17 26.97 13.95
C ALA A 339 -6.42 26.17 14.36
N LEU A 340 -7.06 25.50 13.40
CA LEU A 340 -8.22 24.63 13.65
C LEU A 340 -7.76 23.30 14.24
N LEU A 341 -8.15 23.01 15.48
CA LEU A 341 -7.76 21.78 16.18
C LEU A 341 -8.71 20.60 15.84
N PRO A 342 -8.21 19.35 15.86
CA PRO A 342 -9.07 18.17 15.86
C PRO A 342 -10.06 18.23 17.03
N ALA A 343 -11.26 17.69 16.81
CA ALA A 343 -12.23 17.46 17.88
C ALA A 343 -11.79 16.29 18.78
N GLU A 344 -12.39 16.22 19.97
CA GLU A 344 -12.20 15.07 20.86
C GLU A 344 -12.68 13.76 20.20
N HIS A 345 -11.97 12.66 20.51
CA HIS A 345 -12.28 11.35 19.94
C HIS A 345 -13.74 10.94 20.19
N ARG A 346 -14.42 10.48 19.14
CA ARG A 346 -15.86 10.13 19.13
C ARG A 346 -16.82 11.30 19.42
N ALA A 347 -16.38 12.56 19.51
CA ALA A 347 -17.29 13.67 19.80
C ALA A 347 -18.38 13.86 18.72
N ILE A 348 -18.04 13.68 17.45
CA ILE A 348 -19.03 13.71 16.34
C ILE A 348 -20.07 12.57 16.40
N LEU A 349 -19.81 11.49 17.13
CA LEU A 349 -20.80 10.43 17.39
C LEU A 349 -21.85 10.85 18.45
N GLN A 350 -21.62 11.98 19.13
CA GLN A 350 -22.50 12.56 20.16
C GLN A 350 -23.13 13.87 19.67
N ASP A 351 -22.37 14.68 18.92
CA ASP A 351 -22.80 15.93 18.30
C ASP A 351 -22.41 15.97 16.80
N PRO A 352 -23.31 15.62 15.87
CA PRO A 352 -23.05 15.70 14.44
C PRO A 352 -22.78 17.13 13.91
N ASP A 353 -23.26 18.16 14.62
CA ASP A 353 -23.11 19.57 14.24
C ASP A 353 -21.86 20.22 14.85
N ILE A 354 -20.95 19.41 15.41
CA ILE A 354 -19.76 19.84 16.15
C ILE A 354 -18.93 20.91 15.40
N GLN A 355 -18.55 21.95 16.16
CA GLN A 355 -17.75 23.08 15.71
C GLN A 355 -16.31 22.92 16.19
N LEU A 356 -15.34 23.11 15.29
CA LEU A 356 -13.92 22.98 15.60
C LEU A 356 -13.43 24.14 16.47
N GLN A 357 -12.57 23.82 17.43
CA GLN A 357 -11.92 24.81 18.30
C GLN A 357 -10.66 25.39 17.65
N LYS A 358 -10.12 26.45 18.25
CA LYS A 358 -8.86 27.08 17.85
C LYS A 358 -7.90 27.23 19.03
N SER A 359 -6.61 27.02 18.76
CA SER A 359 -5.48 27.19 19.70
C SER A 359 -5.18 28.66 20.03
#